data_AF-A0A7R9FDD6-F1
#
_entry.id   AF-A0A7R9FDD6-F1
#
_cell.length_a   1.000
_cell.length_b   1.000
_cell.length_c   1.000
_cell.angle_alpha   90.00
_cell.angle_beta   90.00
_cell.angle_gamma   90.00
#
_symmetry.space_group_name_H-M   'P 1'
#
loop_
_entity.id
_entity.type
_entity.pdbx_description
1 polymer ?
#
loop_
_entity_poly.entity_id
_entity_poly.type
_entity_poly.pdbx_seq_one_letter_code
_entity_poly.pdbx_strand_id
1 'polypeptide(L)'
;NSVHFHRPKTFRPPRDPKYPRKSVPRRNRMDAYNIIKFPLTTEAAMKKIEDNNTLVFIVHTRANKHHIKAAVKKLYDIDVAKVNTLIR
;
A
#
# COMPACT_ATOMS: atom_id res chain seq x y z
N ASN A 1 14.50 8.66 -50.51
CA ASN A 1 13.28 9.49 -50.52
C ASN A 1 12.08 8.64 -50.15
N SER A 2 11.53 8.85 -48.95
CA SER A 2 10.30 8.16 -48.52
C SER A 2 9.10 8.78 -49.24
N VAL A 3 8.28 7.96 -49.90
CA VAL A 3 7.00 8.37 -50.53
C VAL A 3 5.88 8.53 -49.50
N HIS A 4 6.13 8.19 -48.23
CA HIS A 4 5.14 8.22 -47.16
C HIS A 4 5.31 9.44 -46.25
N PHE A 5 4.24 10.22 -46.12
CA PHE A 5 4.14 11.34 -45.18
C PHE A 5 3.97 10.86 -43.74
N HIS A 6 4.78 11.38 -42.83
CA HIS A 6 4.66 11.15 -41.38
C HIS A 6 4.42 12.49 -40.69
N ARG A 7 3.40 12.55 -39.82
CA ARG A 7 3.09 13.79 -39.11
C ARG A 7 4.27 14.21 -38.22
N PRO A 8 4.80 15.44 -38.35
CA PRO A 8 5.84 15.93 -37.47
C PRO A 8 5.33 16.03 -36.02
N LYS A 9 6.26 16.02 -35.06
CA LYS A 9 5.90 16.28 -33.66
C LYS A 9 5.47 17.75 -33.56
N THR A 10 4.22 17.95 -33.16
CA THR A 10 3.65 19.28 -32.92
C THR A 10 3.60 19.56 -31.42
N PHE A 11 3.48 20.84 -31.06
CA PHE A 11 3.22 21.25 -29.69
C PHE A 11 1.90 20.65 -29.19
N ARG A 12 1.93 20.07 -27.99
CA ARG A 12 0.75 19.54 -27.28
C ARG A 12 0.66 20.27 -25.93
N PRO A 13 -0.26 21.22 -25.76
CA PRO A 13 -0.37 21.94 -24.50
C PRO A 13 -0.76 20.97 -23.35
N PRO A 14 -0.35 21.27 -22.11
CA PRO A 14 -0.82 20.53 -20.95
C PRO A 14 -2.34 20.68 -20.80
N ARG A 15 -2.99 19.70 -20.16
CA ARG A 15 -4.43 19.76 -19.90
C ARG A 15 -4.71 20.80 -18.82
N ASP A 16 -5.55 21.78 -19.15
CA ASP A 16 -6.08 22.78 -18.22
C ASP A 16 -7.63 22.75 -18.24
N PRO A 17 -8.27 21.86 -17.46
CA PRO A 17 -9.71 21.70 -17.48
C PRO A 17 -10.40 22.86 -16.75
N LYS A 18 -11.41 23.47 -17.38
CA LYS A 18 -12.19 24.59 -16.80
C LYS A 18 -12.94 24.25 -15.50
N TYR A 19 -13.21 22.98 -15.25
CA TYR A 19 -13.91 22.51 -14.05
C TYR A 19 -13.40 21.11 -13.63
N PRO A 20 -13.43 20.78 -12.33
CA PRO A 20 -13.03 19.46 -11.86
C PRO A 20 -14.05 18.40 -12.26
N ARG A 21 -13.57 17.21 -12.67
CA ARG A 21 -14.45 16.07 -13.04
C ARG A 21 -15.20 15.45 -11.86
N LYS A 22 -14.73 15.69 -10.64
CA LYS A 22 -15.35 15.25 -9.38
C LYS A 22 -15.33 16.44 -8.43
N SER A 23 -16.44 16.69 -7.75
CA SER A 23 -16.54 17.78 -6.77
C SER A 23 -15.61 17.57 -5.57
N VAL A 24 -15.39 16.32 -5.16
CA VAL A 24 -14.53 15.97 -4.03
C VAL A 24 -13.56 14.83 -4.37
N PRO A 25 -12.32 14.86 -3.84
CA PRO A 25 -11.41 13.73 -3.94
C PRO A 25 -11.94 12.56 -3.09
N ARG A 26 -11.62 11.32 -3.50
CA ARG A 26 -11.96 10.13 -2.72
C ARG A 26 -11.00 10.02 -1.52
N ARG A 27 -11.54 9.71 -0.34
CA ARG A 27 -10.72 9.35 0.82
C ARG A 27 -9.89 8.10 0.55
N ASN A 28 -8.67 8.05 1.06
CA ASN A 28 -7.90 6.81 1.08
C ASN A 28 -8.56 5.84 2.08
N ARG A 29 -8.92 4.64 1.62
CA ARG A 29 -9.52 3.59 2.45
C ARG A 29 -8.49 2.62 3.03
N MET A 30 -7.22 2.76 2.67
CA MET A 30 -6.09 1.97 3.18
C MET A 30 -5.35 2.77 4.24
N ASP A 31 -6.02 3.09 5.34
CA ASP A 31 -5.39 3.67 6.53
C ASP A 31 -4.79 2.57 7.42
N ALA A 32 -4.05 2.97 8.46
CA ALA A 32 -3.34 2.03 9.32
C ALA A 32 -4.27 1.02 10.01
N TYR A 33 -5.45 1.47 10.44
CA TYR A 33 -6.46 0.64 11.09
C TYR A 33 -7.16 -0.32 10.13
N ASN A 34 -7.37 0.05 8.86
CA ASN A 34 -7.90 -0.89 7.87
C ASN A 34 -6.82 -1.89 7.42
N ILE A 35 -5.53 -1.50 7.45
CA ILE A 35 -4.42 -2.38 7.09
C ILE A 35 -4.23 -3.48 8.13
N ILE A 36 -4.11 -3.13 9.42
CA ILE A 36 -3.94 -4.09 10.52
C ILE A 36 -5.30 -4.37 11.14
N LYS A 37 -5.82 -5.59 10.96
CA LYS A 37 -7.15 -5.95 11.47
C LYS A 37 -7.10 -6.38 12.92
N PHE A 38 -6.31 -7.41 13.22
CA PHE A 38 -6.14 -7.94 14.58
C PHE A 38 -4.85 -8.78 14.67
N PRO A 39 -4.25 -8.92 15.87
CA PRO A 39 -3.14 -9.84 16.10
C PRO A 39 -3.62 -11.30 15.98
N LEU A 40 -2.76 -12.18 15.45
CA LEU A 40 -3.04 -13.61 15.42
C LEU A 40 -2.56 -14.24 16.72
N THR A 41 -3.48 -14.79 17.50
CA THR A 41 -3.23 -15.31 18.86
C THR A 41 -3.26 -16.84 18.93
N THR A 42 -2.82 -17.53 17.88
CA THR A 42 -2.71 -19.00 17.90
C THR A 42 -1.45 -19.44 18.64
N GLU A 43 -1.40 -20.66 19.16
CA GLU A 43 -0.22 -21.20 19.87
C GLU A 43 1.08 -21.07 19.04
N ALA A 44 1.00 -21.39 17.75
CA ALA A 44 2.14 -21.24 16.84
C ALA A 44 2.55 -19.77 16.61
N ALA A 45 1.60 -18.83 16.72
CA ALA A 45 1.90 -17.41 16.64
C ALA A 45 2.51 -16.91 17.95
N MET A 46 2.00 -17.33 19.11
CA MET A 46 2.55 -17.00 20.43
C MET A 46 4.01 -17.48 20.54
N LYS A 47 4.29 -18.72 20.11
CA LYS A 47 5.66 -19.26 20.07
C LYS A 47 6.61 -18.42 19.22
N LYS A 48 6.15 -17.84 18.11
CA LYS A 48 6.95 -16.96 17.25
C LYS A 48 7.26 -15.59 17.87
N ILE A 49 6.43 -15.14 18.82
CA ILE A 49 6.68 -13.92 19.58
C ILE A 49 7.82 -14.19 20.56
N GLU A 50 7.78 -15.32 21.25
CA GLU A 50 8.78 -15.73 22.25
C GLU A 50 10.14 -16.08 21.62
N ASP A 51 10.16 -16.98 20.63
CA ASP A 51 11.42 -17.53 20.09
C ASP A 51 12.15 -16.54 19.17
N ASN A 52 11.39 -15.83 18.33
CA ASN A 52 11.94 -15.07 17.19
C ASN A 52 11.74 -13.56 17.30
N ASN A 53 11.06 -13.07 18.35
CA ASN A 53 10.62 -11.68 18.47
C ASN A 53 9.83 -11.22 17.23
N THR A 54 8.91 -12.07 16.75
CA THR A 54 8.07 -11.76 15.58
C THR A 54 6.60 -11.70 15.92
N LEU A 55 6.00 -10.52 15.77
CA LEU A 55 4.56 -10.33 15.89
C LEU A 55 3.84 -10.82 14.63
N VAL A 56 2.71 -11.50 14.81
CA VAL A 56 1.89 -12.03 13.72
C VAL A 56 0.55 -11.32 13.71
N PHE A 57 0.16 -10.77 12.56
CA PHE A 57 -1.08 -10.03 12.38
C PHE A 57 -1.89 -10.58 11.21
N ILE A 58 -3.21 -10.50 11.33
CA ILE A 58 -4.11 -10.59 10.19
C ILE A 58 -4.28 -9.20 9.60
N VAL A 59 -4.01 -9.10 8.30
CA VAL A 59 -3.96 -7.83 7.56
C VAL A 59 -4.96 -7.82 6.40
N HIS A 60 -5.19 -6.64 5.81
CA HIS A 60 -5.96 -6.53 4.59
C HIS A 60 -5.22 -7.18 3.40
N THR A 61 -5.94 -7.96 2.58
CA THR A 61 -5.35 -8.75 1.47
C THR A 61 -4.66 -7.90 0.40
N ARG A 62 -5.10 -6.65 0.22
CA ARG A 62 -4.49 -5.68 -0.70
C ARG A 62 -3.29 -4.92 -0.10
N ALA A 63 -2.96 -5.13 1.17
CA ALA A 63 -1.82 -4.45 1.79
C ALA A 63 -0.50 -5.07 1.29
N ASN A 64 0.44 -4.23 0.87
CA ASN A 64 1.79 -4.66 0.56
C ASN A 64 2.66 -4.60 1.83
N LYS A 65 3.88 -5.12 1.75
CA LYS A 65 4.81 -5.13 2.89
C LYS A 65 5.13 -3.72 3.42
N HIS A 66 5.18 -2.72 2.56
CA HIS A 66 5.44 -1.32 2.95
C HIS A 66 4.27 -0.70 3.72
N HIS A 67 3.04 -0.96 3.30
CA HIS A 67 1.82 -0.54 4.00
C HIS A 67 1.79 -1.14 5.41
N ILE A 68 2.09 -2.43 5.54
CA ILE A 68 2.13 -3.12 6.84
C ILE A 68 3.23 -2.53 7.72
N LYS A 69 4.44 -2.35 7.18
CA LYS A 69 5.57 -1.76 7.91
C LYS A 69 5.23 -0.36 8.45
N ALA A 70 4.64 0.50 7.62
CA ALA A 70 4.25 1.84 8.01
C ALA A 70 3.09 1.85 9.01
N ALA A 71 2.11 0.96 8.84
CA ALA A 71 0.96 0.86 9.75
C ALA A 71 1.38 0.38 11.14
N VAL A 72 2.24 -0.64 11.23
CA VAL A 72 2.74 -1.17 12.52
C VAL A 72 3.52 -0.08 13.25
N LYS A 73 4.44 0.59 12.55
CA LYS A 73 5.22 1.70 13.12
C LYS A 73 4.32 2.82 13.63
N LYS A 74 3.29 3.21 12.87
CA LYS A 74 2.38 4.28 13.27
C LYS A 74 1.47 3.92 14.45
N LEU A 75 0.99 2.68 14.52
CA LEU A 75 0.00 2.26 15.52
C LEU A 75 0.63 1.89 16.85
N TYR A 76 1.82 1.29 16.83
CA TYR A 76 2.46 0.74 18.02
C TYR A 76 3.77 1.44 18.39
N ASP A 77 4.25 2.38 17.57
CA ASP A 77 5.53 3.09 17.74
C ASP A 77 6.74 2.15 17.84
N ILE A 78 6.75 1.12 16.98
CA ILE A 78 7.80 0.09 16.93
C ILE A 78 8.60 0.20 15.63
N ASP A 79 9.91 0.05 15.71
CA ASP A 79 10.77 -0.11 14.54
C ASP A 79 10.76 -1.54 13.99
N VAL A 80 10.39 -1.67 12.72
CA VAL A 80 10.22 -2.96 12.05
C VAL A 80 11.46 -3.29 11.21
N ALA A 81 12.14 -4.38 11.55
CA ALA A 81 13.29 -4.86 10.77
C ALA A 81 12.87 -5.40 9.38
N LYS A 82 12.01 -6.44 9.37
CA LYS A 82 11.52 -7.09 8.13
C LYS A 82 10.05 -7.50 8.26
N VAL A 83 9.38 -7.63 7.11
CA VAL A 83 7.98 -8.10 7.04
C VAL A 83 7.89 -9.31 6.11
N ASN A 84 7.35 -10.40 6.63
CA ASN A 84 7.00 -11.60 5.87
C ASN A 84 5.48 -11.72 5.79
N THR A 85 4.95 -12.07 4.63
CA THR A 85 3.51 -12.18 4.38
C THR A 85 3.21 -13.48 3.66
N LEU A 86 2.12 -14.13 4.03
CA LEU A 86 1.53 -15.26 3.33
C LEU A 86 0.02 -15.02 3.16
N ILE A 87 -0.56 -15.55 2.10
CA ILE A 87 -2.01 -15.61 1.91
C ILE A 87 -2.43 -17.03 2.29
N ARG A 88 -3.45 -17.14 3.14
CA ARG A 88 -4.03 -18.42 3.56
C ARG A 88 -5.18 -18.80 2.65
#